data_AF-C9LFK1-F1
#
_entry.id   AF-C9LFK1-F1
#
_cell.length_a   1.000
_cell.length_b   1.000
_cell.length_c   1.000
_cell.angle_alpha   90.00
_cell.angle_beta   90.00
_cell.angle_gamma   90.00
#
_symmetry.space_group_name_H-M   'P 1'
#
loop_
_entity.id
_entity.type
_entity.pdbx_description
1 polymer ?
#
loop_
_entity_poly.entity_id
_entity_poly.type
_entity_poly.pdbx_seq_one_letter_code
_entity_poly.pdbx_strand_id
1 'polypeptide(L)'
;MKNLKLESGILAVGLVLLGLFLYFGLGNVMIKDRIVSVRGLAEREVQADHVIWPLVYETTSDNLQEAMSDINRGNNKIRQWLIKHGLKPADISMGAPQIHDRATQYDGDYRGLRYKASCTTTVSTRDVALVRQLIPQLGQLVEMGVAISAEDYDSQVQYEFTSLNKIKPQMIEEATKNARTAGEKFARDSDSKLGKIKDATQGLFDISDRDDATPYIKKVRVVTSIDYYLTE
;
A
#
# COMPACT_ATOMS: atom_id res chain seq x y z
N MET A 1 5.64 -36.63 74.44
CA MET A 1 4.54 -37.00 73.52
C MET A 1 3.22 -36.24 73.73
N LYS A 2 3.10 -35.28 74.67
CA LYS A 2 1.82 -34.62 74.98
C LYS A 2 1.42 -33.47 74.03
N ASN A 3 2.33 -32.93 73.22
CA ASN A 3 2.10 -31.75 72.37
C ASN A 3 1.77 -32.09 70.90
N LEU A 4 2.07 -33.32 70.46
CA LEU A 4 1.86 -33.76 69.07
C LEU A 4 0.40 -33.65 68.61
N LYS A 5 -0.58 -33.87 69.50
CA LYS A 5 -2.01 -33.80 69.13
C LYS A 5 -2.46 -32.36 68.82
N LEU A 6 -1.90 -31.37 69.52
CA LEU A 6 -2.24 -29.96 69.32
C LEU A 6 -1.59 -29.43 68.03
N GLU A 7 -0.32 -29.76 67.81
CA GLU A 7 0.43 -29.43 66.59
C GLU A 7 -0.25 -30.03 65.34
N SER A 8 -0.72 -31.28 65.43
CA SER A 8 -1.45 -31.96 64.36
C SER A 8 -2.80 -31.30 64.05
N GLY A 9 -3.52 -30.80 65.07
CA GLY A 9 -4.79 -30.09 64.91
C GLY A 9 -4.62 -28.75 64.19
N ILE A 10 -3.58 -27.99 64.54
CA ILE A 10 -3.25 -26.72 63.88
C ILE A 10 -2.88 -26.97 62.40
N LEU A 11 -2.10 -28.01 62.10
CA LEU A 11 -1.78 -28.40 60.73
C LEU A 11 -3.02 -28.80 59.93
N ALA A 12 -3.94 -29.57 60.52
CA ALA A 12 -5.18 -29.96 59.86
C ALA A 12 -6.07 -28.75 59.53
N VAL A 13 -6.22 -27.82 60.48
CA VAL A 13 -6.98 -26.57 60.26
C VAL A 13 -6.31 -25.70 59.21
N GLY A 14 -4.97 -25.60 59.24
CA GLY A 14 -4.20 -24.88 58.22
C GLY A 14 -4.40 -25.45 56.83
N LEU A 15 -4.39 -26.78 56.67
CA LEU A 15 -4.62 -27.44 55.39
C LEU A 15 -6.03 -27.21 54.85
N VAL A 16 -7.04 -27.26 55.74
CA VAL A 16 -8.44 -26.99 55.37
C VAL A 16 -8.61 -25.54 54.93
N LEU A 17 -8.05 -24.58 55.66
CA LEU A 17 -8.09 -23.17 55.28
C LEU A 17 -7.39 -22.92 53.95
N LEU A 18 -6.23 -23.55 53.72
CA LEU A 18 -5.49 -23.45 52.46
C LEU A 18 -6.32 -24.01 51.30
N GLY A 19 -6.95 -25.18 51.48
CA GLY A 19 -7.87 -25.75 50.49
C GLY A 19 -9.07 -24.85 50.19
N LEU A 20 -9.61 -24.19 51.21
CA LEU A 20 -10.74 -23.25 51.07
C LEU A 20 -10.31 -21.99 50.30
N PHE A 21 -9.17 -21.40 50.64
CA PHE A 21 -8.60 -20.26 49.91
C PHE A 21 -8.24 -20.60 48.46
N LEU A 22 -7.72 -21.80 48.20
CA LEU A 22 -7.46 -22.26 46.84
C LEU A 22 -8.76 -22.47 46.04
N TYR A 23 -9.80 -23.02 46.66
CA TYR A 23 -11.11 -23.19 46.01
C TYR A 23 -11.73 -21.83 45.63
N PHE A 24 -11.74 -20.87 46.55
CA PHE A 24 -12.22 -19.51 46.27
C PHE A 24 -11.31 -18.75 45.29
N GLY A 25 -9.98 -18.93 45.39
CA GLY A 25 -9.00 -18.32 44.49
C GLY A 25 -9.12 -18.83 43.06
N LEU A 26 -9.24 -20.15 42.87
CA LEU A 26 -9.39 -20.78 41.56
C LEU A 26 -10.77 -20.51 40.95
N GLY A 27 -11.83 -20.43 41.77
CA GLY A 27 -13.18 -20.11 41.30
C GLY A 27 -13.28 -18.74 40.59
N ASN A 28 -12.52 -17.76 41.05
CA ASN A 28 -12.46 -16.43 40.41
C ASN A 28 -11.56 -16.37 39.18
N VAL A 29 -10.57 -17.27 39.06
CA VAL A 29 -9.69 -17.35 37.87
C VAL A 29 -10.37 -18.11 36.73
N MET A 30 -11.36 -18.94 37.03
CA MET A 30 -12.06 -19.78 36.07
C MET A 30 -13.37 -19.16 35.54
N ILE A 31 -13.54 -17.83 35.68
CA ILE A 31 -14.59 -17.11 34.95
C ILE A 31 -14.26 -17.24 33.46
N LYS A 32 -15.08 -17.99 32.73
CA LYS A 32 -15.02 -18.05 31.27
C LYS A 32 -15.34 -16.66 30.75
N ASP A 33 -14.29 -15.88 30.48
CA ASP A 33 -14.42 -14.59 29.82
C ASP A 33 -15.21 -14.79 28.52
N ARG A 34 -16.49 -14.39 28.52
CA ARG A 34 -17.29 -14.34 27.30
C ARG A 34 -16.73 -13.18 26.50
N ILE A 35 -16.11 -13.47 25.36
CA ILE A 35 -15.44 -12.48 24.52
C ILE A 35 -16.09 -12.49 23.15
N VAL A 36 -16.31 -11.30 22.60
CA VAL A 36 -16.67 -11.11 21.20
C VAL A 36 -15.52 -10.43 20.48
N SER A 37 -15.08 -11.05 19.39
CA SER A 37 -14.11 -10.47 18.46
C SER A 37 -14.85 -9.82 17.30
N VAL A 38 -14.69 -8.52 17.12
CA VAL A 38 -15.33 -7.77 16.04
C VAL A 38 -14.30 -7.06 15.18
N ARG A 39 -14.63 -6.90 13.90
CA ARG A 39 -13.81 -6.19 12.92
C ARG A 39 -14.54 -4.97 12.42
N GLY A 40 -13.90 -3.82 12.53
CA GLY A 40 -14.36 -2.58 11.94
C GLY A 40 -13.55 -2.25 10.71
N LEU A 41 -14.24 -1.85 9.65
CA LEU A 41 -13.65 -1.45 8.37
C LEU A 41 -13.78 0.06 8.22
N ALA A 42 -12.71 0.72 7.78
CA ALA A 42 -12.80 2.05 7.19
C ALA A 42 -12.19 2.01 5.79
N GLU A 43 -12.91 2.60 4.83
CA GLU A 43 -12.53 2.62 3.42
C GLU A 43 -12.82 3.99 2.84
N ARG A 44 -11.87 4.54 2.08
CA ARG A 44 -12.00 5.85 1.44
C ARG A 44 -11.39 5.85 0.05
N GLU A 45 -12.09 6.48 -0.89
CA GLU A 45 -11.51 6.84 -2.19
C GLU A 45 -10.82 8.21 -2.07
N VAL A 46 -9.58 8.27 -2.52
CA VAL A 46 -8.76 9.50 -2.54
C VAL A 46 -8.13 9.68 -3.91
N GLN A 47 -7.89 10.93 -4.30
CA GLN A 47 -7.11 11.21 -5.50
C GLN A 47 -5.63 10.94 -5.20
N ALA A 48 -4.92 10.33 -6.15
CA ALA A 48 -3.46 10.25 -6.13
C ALA A 48 -2.87 11.66 -6.05
N ASP A 49 -1.79 11.80 -5.27
CA ASP A 49 -1.11 13.08 -5.04
C ASP A 49 0.32 13.10 -5.60
N HIS A 50 0.73 12.00 -6.21
CA HIS A 50 2.00 11.83 -6.87
C HIS A 50 1.82 10.95 -8.11
N VAL A 51 2.54 11.26 -9.19
CA VAL A 51 2.53 10.51 -10.44
C VAL A 51 3.95 10.33 -10.93
N ILE A 52 4.25 9.10 -11.38
CA ILE A 52 5.49 8.71 -12.02
C ILE A 52 5.12 8.27 -13.44
N TRP A 53 5.59 9.04 -14.42
CA TRP A 53 5.29 8.84 -15.82
C TRP A 53 6.58 8.60 -16.61
N PRO A 54 6.92 7.33 -16.89
CA PRO A 54 8.02 6.99 -17.77
C PRO A 54 7.62 7.18 -19.25
N LEU A 55 8.49 7.83 -20.01
CA LEU A 55 8.38 8.04 -21.45
C LEU A 55 9.58 7.39 -22.12
N VAL A 56 9.35 6.29 -22.83
CA VAL A 56 10.40 5.55 -23.51
C VAL A 56 10.49 6.03 -24.95
N TYR A 57 11.61 6.64 -25.30
CA TYR A 57 11.94 6.94 -26.69
C TYR A 57 12.84 5.85 -27.26
N GLU A 58 12.49 5.34 -28.43
CA GLU A 58 13.27 4.31 -29.12
C GLU A 58 13.64 4.76 -30.53
N THR A 59 14.85 4.38 -30.96
CA THR A 59 15.32 4.57 -32.33
C THR A 59 16.18 3.40 -32.76
N THR A 60 16.31 3.21 -34.08
CA THR A 60 17.16 2.16 -34.66
C THR A 60 18.02 2.74 -35.77
N SER A 61 19.31 2.38 -35.81
CA SER A 61 20.25 2.77 -36.86
C SER A 61 21.31 1.68 -37.07
N ASP A 62 21.95 1.66 -38.23
CA ASP A 62 23.12 0.83 -38.52
C ASP A 62 24.42 1.39 -37.94
N ASN A 63 24.40 2.65 -37.48
CA ASN A 63 25.54 3.33 -36.89
C ASN A 63 25.27 3.68 -35.41
N LEU A 64 26.18 3.25 -34.53
CA LEU A 64 26.06 3.47 -33.08
C LEU A 64 26.06 4.96 -32.70
N GLN A 65 26.93 5.75 -33.33
CA GLN A 65 27.04 7.19 -33.07
C GLN A 65 25.78 7.94 -33.53
N GLU A 66 25.20 7.53 -34.66
CA GLU A 66 23.94 8.08 -35.16
C GLU A 66 22.79 7.75 -34.21
N ALA A 67 22.65 6.48 -33.80
CA ALA A 67 21.63 6.06 -32.83
C ALA A 67 21.71 6.86 -31.52
N MET A 68 22.92 7.10 -31.00
CA MET A 68 23.13 7.90 -29.80
C MET A 68 22.78 9.39 -30.02
N SER A 69 23.14 9.96 -31.17
CA SER A 69 22.80 11.34 -31.53
C SER A 69 21.28 11.54 -31.61
N ASP A 70 20.57 10.58 -32.19
CA ASP A 70 19.12 10.63 -32.33
C ASP A 70 18.40 10.47 -31.00
N ILE A 71 18.86 9.59 -30.11
CA ILE A 71 18.38 9.52 -28.72
C ILE A 71 18.51 10.88 -28.03
N ASN A 72 19.68 11.51 -28.10
CA ASN A 72 19.90 12.82 -27.49
C ASN A 72 18.96 13.88 -28.06
N ARG A 73 18.72 13.87 -29.38
CA ARG A 73 17.82 14.82 -30.06
C ARG A 73 16.36 14.58 -29.65
N GLY A 74 15.90 13.33 -29.64
CA GLY A 74 14.55 12.95 -29.25
C GLY A 74 14.25 13.29 -27.79
N ASN A 75 15.15 12.91 -26.87
CA ASN A 75 15.01 13.23 -25.46
C ASN A 75 14.95 14.74 -25.19
N ASN A 76 15.77 15.53 -25.89
CA ASN A 76 15.72 16.98 -25.78
C ASN A 76 14.37 17.54 -26.25
N LYS A 77 13.80 17.02 -27.34
CA LYS A 77 12.45 17.40 -27.80
C LYS A 77 11.38 17.04 -26.75
N ILE A 78 11.42 15.83 -26.19
CA ILE A 78 10.50 15.39 -25.13
C ILE A 78 10.60 16.34 -23.93
N ARG A 79 11.80 16.58 -23.43
CA ARG A 79 12.04 17.46 -22.29
C ARG A 79 11.52 18.88 -22.54
N GLN A 80 11.79 19.44 -23.71
CA GLN A 80 11.30 20.78 -24.08
C GLN A 80 9.78 20.82 -24.18
N TRP A 81 9.16 19.79 -24.76
CA TRP A 81 7.71 19.69 -24.84
C TRP A 81 7.07 19.61 -23.46
N LEU A 82 7.60 18.79 -22.55
CA LEU A 82 7.12 18.68 -21.16
C LEU A 82 7.22 20.02 -20.42
N ILE A 83 8.36 20.72 -20.54
CA ILE A 83 8.57 22.03 -19.91
C ILE A 83 7.63 23.09 -20.50
N LYS A 84 7.45 23.09 -21.83
CA LYS A 84 6.53 24.02 -22.51
C LYS A 84 5.07 23.86 -22.02
N HIS A 85 4.70 22.64 -21.61
CA HIS A 85 3.38 22.33 -21.07
C HIS A 85 3.26 22.52 -19.55
N GLY A 86 4.27 23.12 -18.90
CA GLY A 86 4.18 23.57 -17.52
C GLY A 86 4.79 22.62 -16.48
N LEU A 87 5.39 21.49 -16.90
CA LEU A 87 6.14 20.63 -15.98
C LEU A 87 7.46 21.29 -15.57
N LYS A 88 7.80 21.17 -14.28
CA LYS A 88 9.04 21.76 -13.74
C LYS A 88 10.24 20.95 -14.23
N PRO A 89 11.35 21.60 -14.62
CA PRO A 89 12.56 20.89 -15.02
C PRO A 89 13.12 19.95 -13.95
N ALA A 90 12.85 20.23 -12.67
CA ALA A 90 13.29 19.41 -11.53
C ALA A 90 12.47 18.11 -11.38
N ASP A 91 11.26 18.06 -11.93
CA ASP A 91 10.38 16.91 -11.87
C ASP A 91 10.67 15.92 -13.03
N ILE A 92 11.59 16.28 -13.94
CA ILE A 92 11.92 15.51 -15.13
C ILE A 92 13.35 14.97 -15.00
N SER A 93 13.50 13.65 -14.97
CA SER A 93 14.79 12.96 -14.99
C SER A 93 14.95 12.15 -16.28
N MET A 94 16.18 12.02 -16.75
CA MET A 94 16.52 11.21 -17.93
C MET A 94 17.40 10.06 -17.47
N GLY A 95 17.02 8.84 -17.85
CA GLY A 95 17.81 7.63 -17.60
C GLY A 95 19.01 7.52 -18.54
N ALA A 96 19.89 6.56 -18.26
CA ALA A 96 20.99 6.23 -19.15
C ALA A 96 20.46 5.56 -20.44
N PRO A 97 20.90 5.98 -21.64
CA PRO A 97 20.55 5.29 -22.89
C PRO A 97 20.96 3.81 -22.84
N GLN A 98 20.05 2.94 -23.25
CA GLN A 98 20.28 1.51 -23.42
C GLN A 98 20.47 1.20 -24.90
N ILE A 99 21.44 0.37 -25.24
CA ILE A 99 21.75 0.01 -26.63
C ILE A 99 21.80 -1.50 -26.74
N HIS A 100 21.07 -2.02 -27.73
CA HIS A 100 21.03 -3.43 -28.06
C HIS A 100 21.60 -3.64 -29.47
N ASP A 101 22.66 -4.44 -29.59
CA ASP A 101 23.18 -4.91 -30.88
C ASP A 101 22.38 -6.15 -31.31
N ARG A 102 21.59 -5.99 -32.37
CA ARG A 102 20.72 -7.06 -32.88
C ARG A 102 21.49 -8.06 -33.73
N ALA A 103 22.65 -7.71 -34.29
CA ALA A 103 23.44 -8.65 -35.10
C ALA A 103 24.04 -9.78 -34.24
N THR A 104 24.40 -9.48 -32.99
CA THR A 104 24.87 -10.49 -32.03
C THR A 104 23.77 -11.40 -31.49
N GLN A 105 22.50 -10.98 -31.60
CA GLN A 105 21.36 -11.74 -31.09
C GLN A 105 20.84 -12.78 -32.11
N TYR A 106 21.04 -12.56 -33.40
CA TYR A 106 20.55 -13.44 -34.48
C TYR A 106 21.68 -14.14 -35.26
N ASP A 107 22.86 -14.30 -34.65
CA ASP A 107 24.02 -15.01 -35.22
C ASP A 107 24.34 -14.61 -36.68
N GLY A 108 24.25 -13.31 -36.98
CA GLY A 108 24.59 -12.75 -38.29
C GLY A 108 23.53 -12.81 -39.39
N ASP A 109 22.36 -13.44 -39.19
CA ASP A 109 21.27 -13.47 -40.20
C ASP A 109 20.28 -12.29 -40.07
N TYR A 110 20.65 -11.26 -39.30
CA TYR A 110 19.81 -10.08 -39.12
C TYR A 110 19.88 -9.14 -40.33
N ARG A 111 18.77 -9.01 -41.07
CA ARG A 111 18.64 -8.12 -42.25
C ARG A 111 18.03 -6.74 -41.95
N GLY A 112 17.89 -6.38 -40.67
CA GLY A 112 17.36 -5.08 -40.24
C GLY A 112 18.44 -4.15 -39.70
N LEU A 113 18.02 -2.97 -39.20
CA LEU A 113 18.93 -1.96 -38.64
C LEU A 113 19.68 -2.49 -37.40
N ARG A 114 21.01 -2.47 -37.40
CA ARG A 114 21.81 -3.22 -36.42
C ARG A 114 21.60 -2.82 -34.95
N TYR A 115 21.60 -1.53 -34.65
CA TYR A 115 21.53 -1.02 -33.28
C TYR A 115 20.12 -0.54 -32.95
N LYS A 116 19.54 -1.05 -31.86
CA LYS A 116 18.34 -0.48 -31.23
C LYS A 116 18.78 0.30 -29.99
N ALA A 117 18.51 1.60 -29.96
CA ALA A 117 18.78 2.44 -28.81
C ALA A 117 17.46 2.89 -28.19
N SER A 118 17.39 2.92 -26.85
CA SER A 118 16.24 3.40 -26.11
C SER A 118 16.68 4.26 -24.93
N CYS A 119 15.84 5.20 -24.52
CA CYS A 119 16.07 6.00 -23.33
C CYS A 119 14.74 6.37 -22.67
N THR A 120 14.71 6.24 -21.35
CA THR A 120 13.53 6.56 -20.54
C THR A 120 13.67 7.95 -19.94
N THR A 121 12.73 8.84 -20.26
CA THR A 121 12.54 10.11 -19.56
C THR A 121 11.42 9.93 -18.54
N THR A 122 11.72 10.09 -17.25
CA THR A 122 10.75 9.90 -16.17
C THR A 122 10.29 11.26 -15.65
N VAL A 123 8.99 11.48 -15.64
CA VAL A 123 8.36 12.62 -14.96
C VAL A 123 7.86 12.15 -13.60
N SER A 124 8.33 12.75 -12.52
CA SER A 124 7.94 12.44 -11.14
C SER A 124 7.46 13.73 -10.49
N THR A 125 6.14 13.89 -10.33
CA THR A 125 5.55 15.16 -9.88
C THR A 125 4.32 14.97 -9.01
N ARG A 126 3.97 16.01 -8.25
CA ARG A 126 2.71 16.10 -7.49
C ARG A 126 1.54 16.65 -8.31
N ASP A 127 1.82 17.23 -9.48
CA ASP A 127 0.79 17.78 -10.37
C ASP A 127 0.14 16.67 -11.23
N VAL A 128 -0.54 15.73 -10.55
CA VAL A 128 -1.19 14.57 -11.16
C VAL A 128 -2.21 14.98 -12.24
N ALA A 129 -2.97 16.04 -11.98
CA ALA A 129 -3.97 16.56 -12.93
C ALA A 129 -3.32 17.05 -14.24
N LEU A 130 -2.16 17.69 -14.15
CA LEU A 130 -1.43 18.18 -15.33
C LEU A 130 -0.96 16.99 -16.18
N VAL A 131 -0.30 16.00 -15.58
CA VAL A 131 0.16 14.81 -16.31
C VAL A 131 -1.00 14.09 -17.01
N ARG A 132 -2.14 13.94 -16.33
CA ARG A 132 -3.34 13.34 -16.94
C ARG A 132 -3.87 14.10 -18.15
N GLN A 133 -3.75 15.43 -18.16
CA GLN A 133 -4.12 16.25 -19.32
C GLN A 133 -3.12 16.13 -20.48
N LEU A 134 -1.85 15.82 -20.18
CA LEU A 134 -0.79 15.70 -21.18
C LEU A 134 -0.72 14.33 -21.84
N ILE A 135 -1.11 13.25 -21.15
CA ILE A 135 -1.09 11.88 -21.72
C ILE A 135 -1.82 11.80 -23.07
N PRO A 136 -3.06 12.31 -23.24
CA PRO A 136 -3.75 12.29 -24.54
C PRO A 136 -3.05 13.12 -25.62
N GLN A 137 -2.21 14.09 -25.22
CA GLN A 137 -1.49 15.00 -26.12
C GLN A 137 -0.15 14.43 -26.59
N LEU A 138 0.26 13.25 -26.10
CA LEU A 138 1.47 12.56 -26.54
C LEU A 138 1.56 12.37 -28.05
N GLY A 139 0.43 12.29 -28.76
CA GLY A 139 0.40 12.23 -30.23
C GLY A 139 1.17 13.38 -30.90
N GLN A 140 1.25 14.55 -30.27
CA GLN A 140 2.04 15.69 -30.77
C GLN A 140 3.54 15.41 -30.81
N LEU A 141 4.05 14.52 -29.94
CA LEU A 141 5.46 14.13 -29.96
C LEU A 141 5.77 13.27 -31.19
N VAL A 142 4.82 12.46 -31.63
CA VAL A 142 4.93 11.68 -32.88
C VAL A 142 5.04 12.61 -34.09
N GLU A 143 4.28 13.70 -34.14
CA GLU A 143 4.37 14.73 -35.19
C GLU A 143 5.75 15.42 -35.21
N MET A 144 6.44 15.49 -34.08
CA MET A 144 7.81 16.02 -33.98
C MET A 144 8.90 14.98 -34.29
N GLY A 145 8.51 13.79 -34.77
CA GLY A 145 9.42 12.70 -35.11
C GLY A 145 9.93 11.92 -33.89
N VAL A 146 9.21 11.96 -32.77
CA VAL A 146 9.53 11.21 -31.55
C VAL A 146 8.57 10.03 -31.43
N ALA A 147 9.05 8.84 -31.78
CA ALA A 147 8.32 7.59 -31.58
C ALA A 147 8.40 7.15 -30.10
N ILE A 148 7.32 7.33 -29.37
CA ILE A 148 7.22 6.89 -27.98
C ILE A 148 6.72 5.46 -27.98
N SER A 149 7.50 4.55 -27.39
CA SER A 149 7.04 3.19 -27.14
C SER A 149 6.18 3.21 -25.88
N ALA A 150 4.90 2.88 -26.04
CA ALA A 150 3.94 2.71 -24.94
C ALA A 150 3.63 1.23 -24.68
N GLU A 151 4.34 0.31 -25.35
CA GLU A 151 4.00 -1.13 -25.38
C GLU A 151 4.67 -1.94 -24.26
N ASP A 152 5.66 -1.38 -23.56
CA ASP A 152 6.37 -2.09 -22.51
C ASP A 152 5.66 -1.98 -21.15
N TYR A 153 5.58 -3.08 -20.39
CA TYR A 153 5.04 -3.12 -19.03
C TYR A 153 5.72 -2.09 -18.09
N ASP A 154 7.01 -1.83 -18.32
CA ASP A 154 7.81 -0.86 -17.56
C ASP A 154 7.53 0.62 -17.94
N SER A 155 6.70 0.86 -18.96
CA SER A 155 6.32 2.19 -19.43
C SER A 155 4.95 2.68 -18.90
N GLN A 156 4.34 1.93 -17.99
CA GLN A 156 3.04 2.30 -17.42
C GLN A 156 3.14 3.51 -16.47
N VAL A 157 2.13 4.39 -16.56
CA VAL A 157 2.00 5.53 -15.65
C VAL A 157 1.60 5.04 -14.27
N GLN A 158 2.45 5.30 -13.28
CA GLN A 158 2.18 4.93 -11.89
C GLN A 158 1.62 6.14 -11.15
N TYR A 159 0.50 5.91 -10.48
CA TYR A 159 -0.10 6.90 -9.59
C TYR A 159 0.10 6.44 -8.16
N GLU A 160 0.41 7.37 -7.26
CA GLU A 160 0.70 7.06 -5.87
C GLU A 160 -0.07 8.01 -4.94
N PHE A 161 -0.38 7.52 -3.74
CA PHE A 161 -0.93 8.33 -2.68
C PHE A 161 0.02 8.36 -1.49
N THR A 162 0.78 9.44 -1.39
CA THR A 162 1.83 9.66 -0.40
C THR A 162 1.32 10.37 0.85
N SER A 163 0.16 11.05 0.78
CA SER A 163 -0.48 11.77 1.88
C SER A 163 -1.25 10.88 2.87
N LEU A 164 -0.92 9.59 2.99
CA LEU A 164 -1.60 8.64 3.88
C LEU A 164 -1.69 9.16 5.32
N ASN A 165 -0.61 9.75 5.83
CA ASN A 165 -0.56 10.28 7.20
C ASN A 165 -1.62 11.36 7.50
N LYS A 166 -2.18 12.04 6.48
CA LYS A 166 -3.24 13.04 6.67
C LYS A 166 -4.60 12.40 6.99
N ILE A 167 -4.89 11.22 6.43
CA ILE A 167 -6.18 10.54 6.58
C ILE A 167 -6.16 9.43 7.63
N LYS A 168 -4.96 8.93 8.00
CA LYS A 168 -4.78 7.85 8.98
C LYS A 168 -5.60 8.02 10.26
N PRO A 169 -5.52 9.14 11.01
CA PRO A 169 -6.19 9.24 12.31
C PRO A 169 -7.71 9.08 12.19
N GLN A 170 -8.31 9.76 11.21
CA GLN A 170 -9.75 9.72 10.97
C GLN A 170 -10.23 8.33 10.54
N MET A 171 -9.44 7.63 9.71
CA MET A 171 -9.78 6.28 9.28
C MET A 171 -9.68 5.26 10.42
N ILE A 172 -8.70 5.40 11.32
CA ILE A 172 -8.59 4.54 12.51
C ILE A 172 -9.78 4.77 13.44
N GLU A 173 -10.17 6.04 13.65
CA GLU A 173 -11.36 6.39 14.43
C GLU A 173 -12.63 5.76 13.84
N GLU A 174 -12.81 5.90 12.52
CA GLU A 174 -13.95 5.32 11.80
C GLU A 174 -13.99 3.80 11.91
N ALA A 175 -12.85 3.12 11.69
CA ALA A 175 -12.76 1.66 11.83
C ALA A 175 -13.06 1.22 13.27
N THR A 176 -12.54 1.94 14.27
CA THR A 176 -12.79 1.66 15.70
C THR A 176 -14.26 1.83 16.05
N LYS A 177 -14.91 2.88 15.54
CA LYS A 177 -16.35 3.14 15.73
C LYS A 177 -17.21 2.06 15.07
N ASN A 178 -16.83 1.63 13.87
CA ASN A 178 -17.53 0.56 13.15
C ASN A 178 -17.39 -0.79 13.87
N ALA A 179 -16.21 -1.09 14.42
CA ALA A 179 -15.98 -2.27 15.25
C ALA A 179 -16.88 -2.25 16.50
N ARG A 180 -16.91 -1.13 17.24
CA ARG A 180 -17.79 -0.97 18.41
C ARG A 180 -19.26 -1.19 18.05
N THR A 181 -19.73 -0.56 16.97
CA THR A 181 -21.13 -0.69 16.52
C THR A 181 -21.50 -2.16 16.23
N ALA A 182 -20.59 -2.90 15.58
CA ALA A 182 -20.75 -4.33 15.34
C ALA A 182 -20.78 -5.13 16.66
N GLY A 183 -19.89 -4.80 17.61
CA GLY A 183 -19.85 -5.42 18.94
C GLY A 183 -21.14 -5.20 19.74
N GLU A 184 -21.65 -3.98 19.75
CA GLU A 184 -22.91 -3.64 20.42
C GLU A 184 -24.11 -4.38 19.83
N LYS A 185 -24.13 -4.56 18.50
CA LYS A 185 -25.15 -5.36 17.83
C LYS A 185 -25.03 -6.85 18.22
N PHE A 186 -23.83 -7.42 18.14
CA PHE A 186 -23.59 -8.81 18.51
C PHE A 186 -24.00 -9.12 19.96
N ALA A 187 -23.64 -8.23 20.89
CA ALA A 187 -24.00 -8.37 22.29
C ALA A 187 -25.53 -8.40 22.47
N ARG A 188 -26.24 -7.45 21.85
CA ARG A 188 -27.72 -7.41 21.88
C ARG A 188 -28.37 -8.65 21.27
N ASP A 189 -27.86 -9.11 20.12
CA ASP A 189 -28.38 -10.30 19.44
C ASP A 189 -28.12 -11.60 20.24
N SER A 190 -27.25 -11.54 21.26
CA SER A 190 -26.88 -12.65 22.15
C SER A 190 -27.37 -12.46 23.59
N ASP A 191 -28.37 -11.59 23.81
CA ASP A 191 -28.90 -11.25 25.14
C ASP A 191 -27.82 -10.88 26.17
N SER A 192 -26.80 -10.15 25.71
CA SER A 192 -25.64 -9.72 26.49
C SER A 192 -25.40 -8.21 26.31
N LYS A 193 -24.57 -7.62 27.17
CA LYS A 193 -24.08 -6.24 27.05
C LYS A 193 -22.61 -6.22 26.62
N LEU A 194 -22.24 -5.21 25.85
CA LEU A 194 -20.86 -5.00 25.45
C LEU A 194 -20.09 -4.40 26.64
N GLY A 195 -19.07 -5.12 27.09
CA GLY A 195 -18.18 -4.73 28.18
C GLY A 195 -16.98 -3.89 27.70
N LYS A 196 -15.94 -3.85 28.54
CA LYS A 196 -14.69 -3.15 28.22
C LYS A 196 -13.92 -3.89 27.12
N ILE A 197 -13.02 -3.14 26.46
CA ILE A 197 -12.05 -3.70 25.52
C ILE A 197 -11.09 -4.61 26.28
N LYS A 198 -10.93 -5.84 25.80
CA LYS A 198 -9.91 -6.79 26.23
C LYS A 198 -8.61 -6.56 25.45
N ASP A 199 -8.72 -6.50 24.14
CA ASP A 199 -7.59 -6.30 23.22
C ASP A 199 -8.05 -5.50 22.00
N ALA A 200 -7.15 -4.74 21.40
CA ALA A 200 -7.38 -3.99 20.18
C ALA A 200 -6.13 -4.04 19.30
N THR A 201 -6.29 -4.63 18.11
CA THR A 201 -5.24 -4.72 17.10
C THR A 201 -5.64 -3.93 15.86
N GLN A 202 -4.79 -3.00 15.44
CA GLN A 202 -4.94 -2.29 14.19
C GLN A 202 -4.23 -3.04 13.06
N GLY A 203 -4.95 -3.33 11.98
CA GLY A 203 -4.37 -3.87 10.76
C GLY A 203 -3.56 -2.85 9.96
N LEU A 204 -2.85 -3.35 8.94
CA LEU A 204 -2.15 -2.49 8.00
C LEU A 204 -3.12 -1.67 7.16
N PHE A 205 -2.65 -0.50 6.72
CA PHE A 205 -3.32 0.24 5.67
C PHE A 205 -3.00 -0.41 4.32
N ASP A 206 -4.04 -0.71 3.57
CA ASP A 206 -3.96 -1.18 2.20
C ASP A 206 -4.33 -0.02 1.26
N ILE A 207 -3.52 0.20 0.22
CA ILE A 207 -3.75 1.22 -0.80
C ILE A 207 -3.73 0.50 -2.14
N SER A 208 -4.87 0.50 -2.82
CA SER A 208 -5.04 -0.11 -4.13
C SER A 208 -5.67 0.87 -5.11
N ASP A 209 -5.60 0.55 -6.39
CA ASP A 209 -6.31 1.29 -7.42
C ASP A 209 -7.81 1.01 -7.29
N ARG A 210 -8.65 2.02 -7.54
CA ARG A 210 -10.10 1.81 -7.51
C ARG A 210 -10.54 0.82 -8.59
N ASP A 211 -10.01 1.00 -9.80
CA ASP A 211 -10.23 0.18 -10.97
C ASP A 211 -9.11 0.43 -12.00
N ASP A 212 -8.96 -0.48 -12.96
CA ASP A 212 -7.91 -0.43 -13.98
C ASP A 212 -8.03 0.80 -14.91
N ALA A 213 -9.24 1.36 -15.05
CA ALA A 213 -9.51 2.50 -15.94
C ALA A 213 -9.19 3.85 -15.26
N THR A 214 -9.17 3.90 -13.94
CA THR A 214 -8.93 5.11 -13.14
C THR A 214 -7.91 4.90 -12.03
N PRO A 215 -6.67 4.49 -12.37
CA PRO A 215 -5.60 4.21 -11.39
C PRO A 215 -5.17 5.47 -10.60
N TYR A 216 -5.55 6.66 -11.04
CA TYR A 216 -5.34 7.92 -10.32
C TYR A 216 -6.29 8.09 -9.12
N ILE A 217 -7.30 7.22 -8.96
CA ILE A 217 -8.17 7.16 -7.78
C ILE A 217 -7.72 5.95 -6.96
N LYS A 218 -7.31 6.21 -5.73
CA LYS A 218 -6.82 5.20 -4.80
C LYS A 218 -7.88 4.86 -3.78
N LYS A 219 -8.04 3.57 -3.51
CA LYS A 219 -8.84 3.02 -2.44
C LYS A 219 -7.94 2.73 -1.25
N VAL A 220 -8.13 3.48 -0.18
CA VAL A 220 -7.40 3.31 1.08
C VAL A 220 -8.29 2.56 2.06
N ARG A 221 -7.77 1.48 2.63
CA ARG A 221 -8.51 0.59 3.52
C ARG A 221 -7.72 0.31 4.80
N VAL A 222 -8.41 0.26 5.93
CA VAL A 222 -7.86 -0.25 7.19
C VAL A 222 -8.91 -1.07 7.93
N VAL A 223 -8.46 -2.13 8.59
CA VAL A 223 -9.32 -2.97 9.42
C VAL A 223 -8.78 -2.96 10.84
N THR A 224 -9.64 -2.62 11.81
CA THR A 224 -9.33 -2.70 13.24
C THR A 224 -10.08 -3.88 13.84
N SER A 225 -9.35 -4.79 14.48
CA SER A 225 -9.93 -5.91 15.23
C SER A 225 -9.94 -5.56 16.72
N ILE A 226 -11.09 -5.68 17.36
CA ILE A 226 -11.25 -5.37 18.77
C ILE A 226 -11.98 -6.52 19.45
N ASP A 227 -11.40 -7.00 20.54
CA ASP A 227 -11.99 -7.98 21.43
C ASP A 227 -12.64 -7.26 22.60
N TYR A 228 -13.92 -7.52 22.81
CA TYR A 228 -14.68 -6.99 23.94
C TYR A 228 -15.08 -8.12 24.87
N TYR A 229 -15.10 -7.83 26.17
CA TYR A 229 -15.83 -8.65 27.11
C TYR A 229 -17.34 -8.54 26.86
N LEU A 230 -18.07 -9.62 27.10
CA LEU A 230 -19.52 -9.62 27.17
C LEU A 230 -19.92 -9.75 28.64
N THR A 231 -20.88 -8.93 29.05
CA THR A 231 -21.48 -8.98 30.38
C THR A 231 -22.97 -9.31 30.27
N GLU A 232 -23.57 -9.74 31.36
CA GLU A 232 -25.03 -9.93 31.46
C GLU A 232 -25.79 -8.58 31.47
#